data_AF-Q5ZJ48-F1
#
_entry.id   AF-Q5ZJ48-F1
#
_cell.length_a   1.000
_cell.length_b   1.000
_cell.length_c   1.000
_cell.angle_alpha   90.00
_cell.angle_beta   90.00
_cell.angle_gamma   90.00
#
_symmetry.space_group_name_H-M   'P 1'
#
loop_
_entity.id
_entity.type
_entity.pdbx_description
1 polymer ?
#
loop_
_entity_poly.entity_id
_entity_poly.type
_entity_poly.pdbx_seq_one_letter_code
_entity_poly.pdbx_strand_id
1 'polypeptide(L)' 'MKGDAAPGGALSVGQARRMVEQLRMEAAMGRTKVSKAAAELLSYCEAHAGEDPLLAPVPTAENPFREKKLFCALL' A
#
# COMPACT_ATOMS: atom_id res chain seq x y z
N MET A 1 21.43 -19.40 -15.98
CA MET A 1 20.11 -19.02 -15.42
C MET A 1 19.16 -18.79 -16.58
N LYS A 2 18.21 -19.70 -16.75
CA LYS A 2 17.29 -19.80 -17.89
C LYS A 2 16.04 -19.00 -17.51
N GLY A 3 15.75 -17.93 -18.24
CA GLY A 3 14.57 -17.10 -17.98
C GLY A 3 13.30 -17.90 -18.24
N ASP A 4 12.42 -17.92 -17.25
CA ASP A 4 11.06 -18.45 -17.36
C ASP A 4 10.31 -17.73 -18.50
N ALA A 5 9.99 -18.48 -19.56
CA ALA A 5 9.12 -18.03 -20.63
C ALA A 5 7.68 -18.09 -20.13
N ALA A 6 6.99 -16.96 -20.09
CA ALA A 6 5.56 -16.89 -19.80
C ALA A 6 4.75 -17.70 -20.84
N PRO A 7 3.64 -18.33 -20.44
CA PRO A 7 2.86 -19.17 -21.34
C PRO A 7 1.95 -18.30 -22.21
N GLY A 8 1.80 -18.64 -23.49
CA GLY A 8 0.73 -18.08 -24.32
C GLY A 8 1.11 -17.97 -25.78
N GLY A 9 0.29 -18.52 -26.67
CA GLY A 9 0.53 -18.58 -28.11
C GLY A 9 0.88 -17.23 -28.73
N ALA A 10 1.54 -17.29 -29.90
CA ALA A 10 2.03 -16.13 -30.63
C ALA A 10 0.97 -15.01 -30.67
N LEU A 11 1.26 -13.91 -29.99
CA LEU A 11 0.42 -12.72 -30.01
C LEU A 11 0.28 -12.26 -31.47
N SER A 12 -0.94 -11.90 -31.88
CA SER A 12 -1.11 -11.29 -33.19
C SER A 12 -0.21 -10.06 -33.31
N VAL A 13 0.28 -9.77 -34.52
CA VAL A 13 1.14 -8.61 -34.77
C VAL A 13 0.52 -7.31 -34.24
N GLY A 14 -0.82 -7.17 -34.30
CA GLY A 14 -1.55 -6.04 -33.75
C GLY A 14 -1.54 -5.98 -32.21
N GLN A 15 -1.59 -7.11 -31.51
CA GLN A 15 -1.44 -7.16 -30.05
C GLN A 15 0.00 -6.85 -29.62
N ALA A 16 0.98 -7.43 -30.30
CA ALA A 16 2.39 -7.16 -30.02
C ALA A 16 2.73 -5.66 -30.15
N ARG A 17 2.24 -5.00 -31.21
CA ARG A 17 2.43 -3.55 -31.40
C ARG A 17 1.84 -2.73 -30.25
N ARG A 18 0.61 -3.03 -29.82
CA ARG A 18 -0.02 -2.33 -28.69
C ARG A 18 0.78 -2.49 -27.40
N MET A 19 1.29 -3.69 -27.13
CA MET A 19 2.14 -3.94 -25.96
C MET A 19 3.45 -3.15 -26.02
N VAL A 20 4.08 -3.06 -27.20
CA VAL A 20 5.30 -2.25 -27.37
C VAL A 20 5.04 -0.77 -27.10
N GLU A 21 3.95 -0.21 -27.62
CA GLU A 21 3.61 1.20 -27.34
C GLU A 21 3.33 1.44 -25.84
N GLN A 22 2.66 0.50 -25.16
CA GLN A 22 2.46 0.57 -23.71
C GLN A 22 3.80 0.58 -22.94
N LEU A 23 4.70 -0.36 -23.26
CA LEU A 23 5.99 -0.46 -22.61
C LEU A 23 6.86 0.77 -22.86
N ARG A 24 6.77 1.39 -24.04
CA ARG A 24 7.46 2.65 -24.33
C ARG A 24 6.98 3.79 -23.42
N MET A 25 5.68 3.89 -23.19
CA MET A 25 5.13 4.89 -22.27
C MET A 25 5.61 4.63 -20.83
N GLU A 26 5.56 3.39 -20.35
CA GLU A 26 6.02 3.03 -19.00
C GLU A 26 7.52 3.24 -18.81
N ALA A 27 8.32 2.95 -19.84
CA ALA A 27 9.77 3.17 -19.82
C ALA A 27 10.14 4.66 -19.80
N ALA A 28 9.29 5.52 -20.38
CA ALA A 28 9.48 6.97 -20.38
C ALA A 28 9.10 7.63 -19.04
N MET A 29 8.51 6.90 -18.09
CA MET A 29 8.16 7.44 -16.79
C MET A 29 9.41 7.78 -15.97
N GLY A 30 9.45 9.00 -15.43
CA GLY A 30 10.49 9.44 -14.51
C GLY A 30 10.47 8.61 -13.22
N ARG A 31 11.65 8.10 -12.81
CA ARG A 31 11.80 7.34 -11.56
C ARG A 31 12.44 8.20 -10.48
N THR A 32 12.00 8.03 -9.24
CA THR A 32 12.68 8.59 -8.06
C THR A 32 13.65 7.57 -7.47
N LYS A 33 14.66 8.04 -6.73
CA LYS A 33 15.56 7.14 -6.00
C LYS A 33 14.78 6.44 -4.89
N VAL A 34 15.00 5.13 -4.75
CA VAL A 34 14.37 4.33 -3.69
C VAL A 34 14.68 4.89 -2.30
N SER A 35 15.91 5.35 -2.07
CA SER A 35 16.29 5.96 -0.79
C SER A 35 15.50 7.23 -0.47
N LYS A 36 15.17 8.04 -1.50
CA LYS A 36 14.35 9.24 -1.32
C LYS A 36 12.89 8.87 -1.02
N ALA A 37 12.32 7.97 -1.81
CA ALA A 37 10.93 7.52 -1.59
C ALA A 37 10.77 6.85 -0.21
N ALA A 38 11.76 6.06 0.23
CA ALA A 38 11.75 5.45 1.56
C ALA A 38 11.80 6.50 2.68
N ALA A 39 12.62 7.55 2.53
CA ALA A 39 12.69 8.64 3.51
C ALA A 39 11.37 9.43 3.58
N GLU A 40 10.72 9.68 2.44
CA GLU A 40 9.41 10.35 2.39
C GLU A 40 8.32 9.51 3.07
N LEU A 41 8.30 8.19 2.83
CA LEU A 41 7.39 7.26 3.49
C LEU A 41 7.63 7.21 5.01
N LEU A 42 8.89 7.13 5.45
CA LEU A 42 9.24 7.14 6.86
C LEU A 42 8.78 8.44 7.53
N SER A 43 9.09 9.59 6.92
CA SER A 43 8.68 10.90 7.44
C SER A 43 7.17 11.03 7.56
N TYR A 44 6.41 10.49 6.60
CA TYR A 44 4.95 10.46 6.67
C TYR A 44 4.47 9.61 7.84
N CYS A 45 5.00 8.40 8.00
CA CYS A 45 4.64 7.52 9.11
C CYS A 45 4.98 8.15 10.47
N GLU A 46 6.17 8.72 10.63
CA GLU A 46 6.59 9.37 11.88
C GLU A 46 5.70 10.57 12.24
N ALA A 47 5.32 11.38 11.25
CA ALA A 47 4.44 12.54 11.47
C ALA A 47 3.03 12.14 11.93
N HIS A 48 2.51 10.99 11.51
CA HIS A 48 1.14 10.55 11.81
C HIS A 48 1.06 9.40 12.83
N ALA A 49 2.19 8.86 13.29
CA ALA A 49 2.22 7.72 14.20
C ALA A 49 1.48 7.99 15.52
N GLY A 50 1.49 9.23 16.01
CA GLY A 50 0.78 9.61 17.23
C GLY A 50 -0.74 9.74 17.05
N GLU A 51 -1.22 9.91 15.81
CA GLU A 51 -2.65 10.05 15.48
C GLU A 51 -3.30 8.71 15.17
N ASP A 52 -2.50 7.66 14.92
CA ASP A 52 -2.97 6.31 14.66
C ASP A 52 -3.32 5.60 15.99
N PRO A 53 -4.61 5.36 16.29
CA PRO A 53 -5.03 4.73 17.54
C PRO A 53 -4.55 3.29 17.71
N LEU A 54 -4.10 2.64 16.63
CA LEU A 54 -3.57 1.28 16.63
C LEU A 54 -2.07 1.25 16.94
N LEU A 55 -1.35 2.34 16.66
CA LEU A 55 0.06 2.49 17.00
C LEU A 55 0.24 3.18 18.36
N ALA A 56 -0.50 4.25 18.61
CA ALA A 56 -0.54 4.97 19.87
C ALA A 56 -1.89 4.68 20.57
N PRO A 57 -1.91 3.84 21.63
CA PRO A 57 -3.15 3.49 22.30
C PRO A 57 -3.87 4.71 22.84
N VAL A 58 -5.12 4.89 22.41
CA VAL A 58 -5.99 5.96 22.92
C VAL A 58 -6.55 5.58 24.30
N PRO A 59 -6.88 6.58 25.15
CA PRO A 59 -7.57 6.34 26.41
C PRO A 59 -8.85 5.51 26.20
N THR A 60 -9.17 4.63 27.16
CA THR A 60 -10.32 3.73 27.01
C THR A 60 -11.63 4.48 26.75
N ALA A 61 -11.80 5.68 27.32
CA ALA A 61 -12.99 6.51 27.13
C ALA A 61 -13.18 6.99 25.68
N GLU A 62 -12.09 7.18 24.93
CA GLU A 62 -12.11 7.59 23.53
C GLU A 62 -12.24 6.40 22.58
N ASN A 63 -11.94 5.18 23.06
CA ASN A 63 -12.08 3.97 22.27
C ASN A 63 -13.58 3.61 22.09
N PRO A 64 -14.14 3.69 20.87
CA PRO A 64 -15.55 3.36 20.62
C PRO A 64 -15.86 1.87 20.81
N PHE A 65 -14.85 1.00 20.81
CA PHE A 65 -14.96 -0.43 21.07
C PHE A 65 -14.77 -0.81 22.54
N ARG A 66 -14.71 0.18 23.45
CA ARG A 66 -14.66 -0.10 24.89
C ARG A 66 -15.90 -0.88 25.34
N GLU A 67 -15.70 -1.85 26.23
CA GLU A 67 -16.78 -2.47 26.99
C GLU A 67 -17.60 -1.42 27.75
N LYS A 68 -18.88 -1.28 27.40
CA LYS A 68 -19.82 -0.52 28.21
C LYS A 68 -19.98 -1.27 29.52
N LYS A 69 -19.56 -0.68 30.64
CA LYS A 69 -19.94 -1.20 31.97
C LYS A 69 -21.46 -1.14 32.07
N LEU A 70 -22.12 -2.26 31.76
CA LEU A 70 -23.50 -2.47 32.15
C LEU A 70 -23.48 -2.58 33.67
N PHE A 71 -23.92 -1.53 34.35
CA PHE A 71 -24.21 -1.59 35.78
C PHE A 71 -25.43 -2.48 35.96
N CYS A 72 -25.23 -3.80 35.93
CA CYS A 72 -26.22 -4.75 36.42
C CYS A 72 -26.13 -4.70 37.95
N ALA A 73 -26.93 -3.85 38.58
CA ALA A 73 -27.28 -4.05 39.97
C ALA A 73 -28.25 -5.23 39.99
N LEU A 74 -27.79 -6.40 40.45
CA LEU A 74 -28.70 -7.44 40.91
C LEU A 74 -29.36 -6.88 42.16
N LEU A 75 -30.60 -6.41 42.01
CA LEU A 75 -31.47 -5.97 43.10
C LEU A 75 -32.19 -7.18 43.70
#